data_AF-A0A9Q6IHW9-F1
#
_entry.id   AF-A0A9Q6IHW9-F1
#
_cell.length_a   1.000
_cell.length_b   1.000
_cell.length_c   1.000
_cell.angle_alpha   90.00
_cell.angle_beta   90.00
_cell.angle_gamma   90.00
#
_symmetry.space_group_name_H-M   'P 1'
#
loop_
_entity.id
_entity.type
_entity.pdbx_description
1 polymer ?
#
loop_
_entity_poly.entity_id
_entity_poly.type
_entity_poly.pdbx_seq_one_letter_code
_entity_poly.pdbx_strand_id
1 'polypeptide(L)' 'MDFSQSKKTFTEQDQKVQEARAYLASTDWYVMRLAETGKPIPEDVAFKRAETRLSIDEQ' A
#
# COMPACT_ATOMS: atom_id res chain seq x y z
N MET A 1 28.10 -8.20 -25.83
CA MET A 1 26.85 -7.64 -25.27
C MET A 1 26.91 -7.88 -23.77
N ASP A 2 27.23 -6.83 -23.01
CA ASP A 2 27.38 -6.90 -21.55
C ASP A 2 25.98 -6.78 -20.93
N PHE A 3 25.41 -7.91 -20.51
CA PHE A 3 24.18 -7.94 -19.73
C PHE A 3 24.54 -7.59 -18.28
N SER A 4 24.94 -6.34 -18.07
CA SER A 4 25.13 -5.80 -16.73
C SER A 4 23.75 -5.72 -16.09
N GLN A 5 23.39 -6.78 -15.38
CA GLN A 5 22.18 -6.83 -14.57
C GLN A 5 22.27 -5.68 -13.57
N SER A 6 21.47 -4.64 -13.85
CA SER A 6 21.22 -3.53 -12.94
C SER A 6 20.70 -4.12 -11.63
N LYS A 7 21.58 -4.23 -10.65
CA LYS A 7 21.21 -4.47 -9.26
C LYS A 7 20.42 -3.24 -8.84
N LYS A 8 19.09 -3.31 -8.85
CA LYS A 8 18.24 -2.28 -8.23
C LYS A 8 18.64 -2.22 -6.76
N THR A 9 19.37 -1.18 -6.38
CA THR A 9 19.66 -0.87 -4.98
C THR A 9 18.36 -0.50 -4.32
N PHE A 10 17.82 -1.40 -3.50
CA PHE A 10 16.61 -1.19 -2.72
C PHE A 10 16.90 -0.14 -1.65
N THR A 11 16.25 1.00 -1.74
CA THR A 11 16.40 2.12 -0.81
C THR A 11 15.43 2.00 0.35
N GLU A 12 15.64 2.77 1.42
CA GLU A 12 14.69 2.85 2.55
C GLU A 12 13.29 3.33 2.09
N GLN A 13 13.24 4.15 1.03
CA GLN A 13 11.98 4.60 0.43
C GLN A 13 11.24 3.47 -0.26
N ASP A 14 11.96 2.62 -1.01
CA ASP A 14 11.37 1.42 -1.62
C ASP A 14 10.76 0.49 -0.56
N GLN A 15 11.42 0.39 0.60
CA GLN A 15 10.96 -0.41 1.74
C GLN A 15 9.63 0.13 2.29
N LYS A 16 9.55 1.45 2.53
CA LYS A 16 8.32 2.12 2.99
C LYS A 16 7.17 1.98 1.99
N VAL A 17 7.44 2.11 0.69
CA VAL A 17 6.42 1.93 -0.36
C VAL A 17 5.92 0.48 -0.39
N GLN A 18 6.79 -0.51 -0.19
CA GLN A 18 6.37 -1.91 -0.14
C GLN A 18 5.52 -2.22 1.11
N GLU A 19 5.91 -1.70 2.27
CA GLU A 19 5.13 -1.83 3.50
C GLU A 19 3.75 -1.16 3.36
N ALA A 20 3.70 0.02 2.75
CA ALA A 20 2.47 0.73 2.45
C ALA A 20 1.55 -0.09 1.52
N ARG A 21 2.09 -0.67 0.45
CA ARG A 21 1.35 -1.57 -0.46
C ARG A 21 0.85 -2.83 0.26
N ALA A 22 1.68 -3.44 1.10
CA ALA A 22 1.30 -4.61 1.89
C ALA A 22 0.17 -4.30 2.89
N TYR A 23 0.21 -3.12 3.53
CA TYR A 23 -0.87 -2.66 4.39
C TYR A 23 -2.18 -2.46 3.62
N LEU A 24 -2.12 -1.80 2.45
CA LEU A 24 -3.29 -1.62 1.59
C LEU A 24 -3.87 -2.96 1.12
N ALA A 25 -3.04 -3.94 0.78
CA ALA A 25 -3.50 -5.27 0.39
C ALA A 25 -4.15 -6.03 1.56
N SER A 26 -3.52 -6.03 2.74
CA SER A 26 -4.04 -6.73 3.92
C SER A 26 -5.35 -6.15 4.46
N THR A 27 -5.64 -4.88 4.16
CA THR A 27 -6.88 -4.21 4.55
C THR A 27 -7.88 -4.05 3.40
N ASP A 28 -7.60 -4.60 2.21
CA ASP A 28 -8.44 -4.42 1.03
C ASP A 28 -9.81 -5.10 1.14
N TRP A 29 -9.87 -6.21 1.88
CA TRP A 29 -11.11 -6.94 2.15
C TRP A 29 -12.17 -6.07 2.85
N TYR A 30 -11.78 -5.02 3.59
CA TYR A 30 -12.74 -4.08 4.19
C TYR A 30 -13.49 -3.28 3.12
N VAL A 31 -12.81 -2.91 2.03
CA VAL A 31 -13.42 -2.21 0.89
C VAL A 31 -14.41 -3.13 0.19
N MET A 32 -14.02 -4.39 -0.05
CA MET A 32 -14.90 -5.39 -0.65
C MET A 32 -16.12 -5.64 0.25
N ARG A 33 -15.92 -5.84 1.56
CA ARG A 33 -17.00 -6.00 2.53
C ARG A 33 -17.97 -4.82 2.52
N LEU A 34 -17.48 -3.59 2.43
CA LEU A 34 -18.32 -2.40 2.31
C LEU A 34 -19.16 -2.46 1.03
N ALA A 35 -18.53 -2.76 -0.11
CA ALA A 35 -19.23 -2.82 -1.40
C ALA A 35 -20.28 -3.94 -1.45
N GLU A 36 -19.97 -5.11 -0.89
CA GLU A 36 -20.84 -6.29 -0.95
C GLU A 36 -21.94 -6.29 0.11
N THR A 37 -21.63 -5.84 1.33
CA THR A 37 -22.53 -5.99 2.49
C THR A 37 -23.03 -4.66 3.05
N GLY A 38 -22.49 -3.53 2.58
CA GLY A 38 -22.78 -2.21 3.12
C GLY A 38 -22.19 -1.96 4.52
N LYS A 39 -21.47 -2.93 5.10
CA LYS A 39 -20.88 -2.76 6.43
C LYS A 39 -19.71 -1.77 6.37
N PRO A 40 -19.71 -0.71 7.19
CA PRO A 40 -18.68 0.32 7.14
C PRO A 40 -17.28 -0.26 7.44
N ILE A 41 -16.28 0.39 6.84
CA ILE A 41 -14.87 0.18 7.17
C ILE A 41 -14.63 0.82 8.56
N PRO A 42 -13.91 0.16 9.47
CA PRO A 42 -13.48 0.76 10.73
C PRO A 42 -12.76 2.09 10.49
N GLU A 43 -13.07 3.11 11.28
CA GLU A 43 -12.59 4.48 11.07
C GLU A 43 -11.06 4.58 11.10
N ASP A 44 -10.42 3.86 12.02
CA ASP A 44 -8.97 3.73 12.14
C ASP A 44 -8.33 3.14 10.86
N VAL A 45 -8.96 2.11 10.29
CA VAL A 45 -8.50 1.49 9.04
C VAL A 45 -8.74 2.43 7.86
N ALA A 46 -9.87 3.12 7.80
CA ALA A 46 -10.17 4.06 6.72
C ALA A 46 -9.18 5.24 6.73
N PHE A 47 -8.91 5.82 7.89
CA PHE A 47 -7.95 6.89 8.08
C PHE A 47 -6.54 6.45 7.68
N LYS A 48 -6.06 5.34 8.24
CA LYS A 48 -4.70 4.85 7.94
C LYS A 48 -4.54 4.44 6.48
N ARG A 49 -5.58 3.91 5.82
CA ARG A 49 -5.54 3.64 4.36
C ARG A 49 -5.43 4.92 3.54
N ALA A 50 -6.09 6.01 3.96
CA ALA A 50 -5.98 7.30 3.29
C ALA A 50 -4.55 7.87 3.44
N GLU A 51 -4.01 7.88 4.67
CA GLU A 51 -2.63 8.30 4.94
C GLU A 51 -1.62 7.48 4.13
N THR A 52 -1.78 6.15 4.11
CA THR A 52 -0.89 5.24 3.38
C THR A 52 -0.87 5.55 1.89
N ARG A 53 -2.00 5.95 1.30
CA ARG A 53 -2.08 6.35 -0.11
C ARG A 53 -1.37 7.66 -0.37
N LEU A 54 -1.55 8.65 0.50
CA LEU A 54 -0.83 9.93 0.42
C LEU A 54 0.68 9.72 0.50
N SER A 55 1.14 8.87 1.43
CA SER A 55 2.56 8.55 1.58
C SER A 55 3.19 7.87 0.37
N ILE A 56 2.42 7.19 -0.49
CA ILE A 56 2.91 6.60 -1.74
C ILE A 56 2.96 7.65 -2.86
N ASP A 57 1.99 8.57 -2.92
CA ASP A 57 1.89 9.61 -3.96
C ASP A 57 2.95 10.71 -3.77
N GLU A 58 3.35 10.98 -2.52
CA GLU A 58 4.39 11.96 -2.17
C GLU A 58 5.85 11.46 -2.33
N GLN A 59 6.10 10.28 -2.92
CA GLN A 59 7.45 9.75 -3.20
C GLN A 59 7.89 10.02 -4.65
#